data_AF-A0A967B8G8-F1
#
_entry.id   AF-A0A967B8G8-F1
#
_cell.length_a   1.000
_cell.length_b   1.000
_cell.length_c   1.000
_cell.angle_alpha   90.00
_cell.angle_beta   90.00
_cell.angle_gamma   90.00
#
_symmetry.space_group_name_H-M   'P 1'
#
loop_
_entity.id
_entity.type
_entity.pdbx_description
1 polymer ?
#
loop_
_entity_poly.entity_id
_entity_poly.type
_entity_poly.pdbx_seq_one_letter_code
_entity_poly.pdbx_strand_id
1 'polypeptide(L)'
;MLLGGDGGDCAKGAAAGGVIGGVGGNAVGRQAAQKKVELVQRDKVLANLRGVSQRLNGVETRLNRVLNSQNAELSSLRRRVNAQQVSKSEYDARVRAINSNRQTVKNELQKSENNIVKTRNEIRVAQQKGQSGLVSLDKAAASNQSRLARNRQKLRLIQ
;
A
#
# COMPACT_ATOMS: atom_id res chain seq x y z
N MET A 1 -37.00 41.89 -20.31
CA MET A 1 -37.51 42.76 -19.25
C MET A 1 -38.60 42.02 -18.51
N LEU A 2 -38.41 41.90 -17.19
CA LEU A 2 -39.40 41.84 -16.09
C LEU A 2 -40.69 41.02 -16.26
N LEU A 3 -40.82 40.01 -15.39
CA LEU A 3 -41.92 39.92 -14.45
C LEU A 3 -41.41 39.21 -13.18
N GLY A 4 -41.32 39.97 -12.09
CA GLY A 4 -41.06 39.48 -10.74
C GLY A 4 -42.34 38.98 -10.07
N GLY A 5 -42.14 38.26 -8.96
CA GLY A 5 -43.20 37.82 -8.06
C GLY A 5 -42.62 36.94 -6.95
N ASP A 6 -42.35 37.57 -5.81
CA ASP A 6 -42.03 36.96 -4.52
C ASP A 6 -43.08 35.96 -4.06
N GLY A 7 -42.66 34.96 -3.27
CA GLY A 7 -43.55 34.31 -2.32
C GLY A 7 -43.31 32.83 -2.07
N GLY A 8 -42.47 32.54 -1.06
CA GLY A 8 -42.73 31.45 -0.11
C GLY A 8 -42.45 30.02 -0.56
N ASP A 9 -41.67 29.31 0.26
CA ASP A 9 -41.66 27.85 0.38
C ASP A 9 -40.98 27.01 -0.71
N CYS A 10 -39.66 27.15 -0.84
CA CYS A 10 -38.78 26.08 -1.36
C CYS A 10 -38.26 25.16 -0.24
N ALA A 11 -39.12 24.87 0.74
CA ALA A 11 -38.89 23.81 1.71
C ALA A 11 -39.79 22.62 1.39
N LYS A 12 -39.16 21.45 1.30
CA LYS A 12 -39.75 20.10 1.19
C LYS A 12 -40.27 19.69 -0.19
N GLY A 13 -39.43 18.89 -0.86
CA GLY A 13 -39.86 18.09 -2.00
C GLY A 13 -38.81 17.10 -2.49
N ALA A 14 -37.97 16.57 -1.60
CA ALA A 14 -37.11 15.43 -1.92
C ALA A 14 -37.94 14.14 -1.82
N ALA A 15 -38.71 13.81 -2.85
CA ALA A 15 -39.22 12.46 -3.07
C ALA A 15 -39.93 12.35 -4.43
N ALA A 16 -39.50 11.35 -5.20
CA ALA A 16 -40.20 10.73 -6.34
C ALA A 16 -40.42 11.58 -7.61
N GLY A 17 -39.86 11.10 -8.73
CA GLY A 17 -40.28 11.54 -10.07
C GLY A 17 -39.14 11.47 -11.09
N GLY A 18 -39.18 10.46 -11.96
CA GLY A 18 -38.26 10.37 -13.08
C GLY A 18 -38.63 11.26 -14.27
N VAL A 19 -37.61 11.46 -15.11
CA VAL A 19 -37.59 11.59 -16.58
C VAL A 19 -37.99 12.94 -17.22
N ILE A 20 -37.32 13.21 -18.36
CA ILE A 20 -37.58 14.20 -19.44
C ILE A 20 -37.02 15.61 -19.14
N GLY A 21 -36.21 16.30 -19.94
CA GLY A 21 -35.58 16.10 -21.24
C GLY A 21 -34.75 17.37 -21.52
N GLY A 22 -33.52 17.21 -22.02
CA GLY A 22 -32.59 18.30 -22.31
C GLY A 22 -31.51 17.81 -23.28
N VAL A 23 -31.79 18.02 -24.56
CA VAL A 23 -31.24 17.36 -25.75
C VAL A 23 -29.70 17.43 -25.84
N GLY A 24 -29.04 16.28 -25.94
CA GLY A 24 -27.65 16.14 -26.44
C GLY A 24 -26.47 16.45 -25.50
N GLY A 25 -26.56 17.43 -24.58
CA GLY A 25 -25.36 17.96 -23.89
C GLY A 25 -25.05 17.43 -22.48
N ASN A 26 -26.04 16.94 -21.73
CA ASN A 26 -25.89 16.70 -20.28
C ASN A 26 -25.52 15.25 -19.91
N ALA A 27 -25.92 14.26 -20.72
CA ALA A 27 -25.59 12.85 -20.47
C ALA A 27 -24.10 12.56 -20.66
N VAL A 28 -23.47 13.16 -21.69
CA VAL A 28 -22.01 13.10 -21.89
C VAL A 28 -21.30 13.83 -20.74
N GLY A 29 -21.84 14.96 -20.26
CA GLY A 29 -21.29 15.68 -19.11
C GLY A 29 -21.31 14.86 -17.82
N ARG A 30 -22.41 14.14 -17.54
CA ARG A 30 -22.54 13.25 -16.36
C ARG A 30 -21.69 11.98 -16.50
N GLN A 31 -21.66 11.34 -17.67
CA GLN A 31 -20.74 10.22 -17.91
C GLN A 31 -19.27 10.65 -17.90
N ALA A 32 -18.95 11.81 -18.45
CA ALA A 32 -17.60 12.36 -18.39
C ALA A 32 -17.23 12.77 -16.97
N ALA A 33 -18.15 13.30 -16.17
CA ALA A 33 -17.93 13.58 -14.76
C ALA A 33 -17.70 12.29 -13.96
N GLN A 34 -18.53 11.26 -14.17
CA GLN A 34 -18.35 9.94 -13.54
C GLN A 34 -17.03 9.28 -13.97
N LYS A 35 -16.71 9.28 -15.26
CA LYS A 35 -15.43 8.78 -15.78
C LYS A 35 -14.24 9.59 -15.25
N LYS A 36 -14.35 10.92 -15.14
CA LYS A 36 -13.30 11.77 -14.54
C LYS A 36 -13.09 11.43 -13.07
N VAL A 37 -14.17 11.23 -12.30
CA VAL A 37 -14.07 10.80 -10.90
C VAL A 37 -13.43 9.42 -10.78
N GLU A 38 -13.79 8.46 -11.63
CA GLU A 38 -13.19 7.12 -11.68
C GLU A 38 -11.70 7.18 -12.05
N LEU A 39 -11.33 7.99 -13.05
CA LEU A 39 -9.94 8.20 -13.46
C LEU A 39 -9.11 8.86 -12.36
N VAL A 40 -9.63 9.89 -11.69
CA VAL A 40 -8.93 10.55 -10.57
C VAL A 40 -8.74 9.60 -9.40
N GLN A 41 -9.74 8.78 -9.07
CA GLN A 41 -9.61 7.75 -8.04
C GLN A 41 -8.55 6.72 -8.42
N ARG A 42 -8.57 6.23 -9.67
CA ARG A 42 -7.54 5.32 -10.20
C ARG A 42 -6.14 5.92 -10.09
N ASP A 43 -5.98 7.18 -10.52
CA ASP A 43 -4.68 7.84 -10.53
C ASP A 43 -4.16 8.09 -9.10
N LYS A 44 -5.05 8.37 -8.14
CA LYS A 44 -4.71 8.41 -6.70
C LYS A 44 -4.23 7.05 -6.19
N VAL A 45 -4.93 5.96 -6.51
CA VAL A 45 -4.50 4.60 -6.11
C VAL A 45 -3.17 4.25 -6.76
N LEU A 46 -2.96 4.59 -8.03
CA LEU A 46 -1.69 4.37 -8.72
C LEU A 46 -0.55 5.17 -8.09
N ALA A 47 -0.79 6.45 -7.76
CA ALA A 47 0.17 7.29 -7.07
C ALA A 47 0.53 6.71 -5.69
N ASN A 48 -0.47 6.22 -4.94
CA ASN A 48 -0.24 5.55 -3.66
C ASN A 48 0.60 4.28 -3.83
N LEU A 49 0.29 3.42 -4.81
CA LEU A 49 1.06 2.21 -5.09
C LEU A 49 2.49 2.53 -5.54
N ARG A 50 2.69 3.60 -6.31
CA ARG A 50 4.02 4.11 -6.68
C ARG A 50 4.78 4.62 -5.46
N GLY A 51 4.13 5.37 -4.58
CA GLY A 51 4.70 5.84 -3.32
C GLY A 51 5.11 4.69 -2.41
N VAL A 52 4.28 3.64 -2.31
CA VAL A 52 4.63 2.39 -1.61
C VAL A 52 5.84 1.75 -2.26
N SER A 53 5.90 1.65 -3.59
CA SER A 53 7.06 1.10 -4.31
C SER A 53 8.36 1.86 -4.02
N GLN A 54 8.31 3.20 -3.99
CA GLN A 54 9.46 4.03 -3.62
C GLN A 54 9.89 3.80 -2.17
N ARG A 55 8.94 3.74 -1.23
CA ARG A 55 9.23 3.40 0.17
C ARG A 55 9.84 2.01 0.30
N LEU A 56 9.36 1.03 -0.46
CA LEU A 56 9.93 -0.31 -0.49
C LEU A 56 11.36 -0.34 -1.01
N ASN A 57 11.75 0.54 -1.96
CA ASN A 57 13.15 0.69 -2.37
C ASN A 57 14.01 1.15 -1.19
N GLY A 58 13.56 2.19 -0.48
CA GLY A 58 14.26 2.69 0.71
C GLY A 58 14.37 1.65 1.82
N VAL A 59 13.28 0.93 2.09
CA VAL A 59 13.24 -0.18 3.06
C VAL A 59 14.21 -1.27 2.66
N GLU A 60 14.23 -1.70 1.39
CA GLU A 60 15.13 -2.74 0.91
C GLU A 60 16.62 -2.36 1.09
N THR A 61 17.00 -1.15 0.69
CA THR A 61 18.38 -0.66 0.85
C THR A 61 18.79 -0.60 2.32
N ARG A 62 17.92 -0.05 3.19
CA ARG A 62 18.18 0.05 4.64
C ARG A 62 18.26 -1.33 5.28
N LEU A 63 17.35 -2.24 4.91
CA LEU A 63 17.32 -3.61 5.40
C LEU A 63 18.62 -4.34 5.06
N ASN A 64 19.07 -4.27 3.81
CA ASN A 64 20.33 -4.89 3.40
C ASN A 64 21.52 -4.32 4.21
N ARG A 65 21.58 -2.99 4.41
CA ARG A 65 22.64 -2.35 5.20
C ARG A 65 22.64 -2.83 6.66
N VAL A 66 21.46 -2.88 7.29
CA VAL A 66 21.32 -3.32 8.69
C VAL A 66 21.69 -4.79 8.83
N LEU A 67 21.23 -5.66 7.92
CA LEU A 67 21.57 -7.08 7.93
C LEU A 67 23.07 -7.31 7.77
N ASN A 68 23.73 -6.59 6.86
CA ASN A 68 25.17 -6.69 6.68
C ASN A 68 25.93 -6.22 7.92
N SER A 69 25.50 -5.12 8.53
CA SER A 69 26.08 -4.63 9.79
C SER A 69 25.94 -5.65 10.93
N GLN A 70 24.74 -6.21 11.11
CA GLN A 70 24.48 -7.25 12.11
C GLN A 70 25.33 -8.51 11.88
N ASN A 71 25.50 -8.93 10.63
CA ASN A 71 26.32 -10.10 10.30
C ASN A 71 27.81 -9.84 10.58
N ALA A 72 28.31 -8.64 10.27
CA ALA A 72 29.68 -8.24 10.60
C ALA A 72 29.91 -8.17 12.11
N GLU A 73 28.94 -7.62 12.84
CA GLU A 73 28.94 -7.57 14.30
C GLU A 73 28.99 -8.98 14.90
N LEU A 74 28.12 -9.89 14.47
CA LEU A 74 28.10 -11.28 14.94
C LEU A 74 29.40 -12.03 14.64
N SER A 75 29.99 -11.79 13.47
CA SER A 75 31.30 -12.35 13.11
C SER A 75 32.40 -11.84 14.04
N SER A 76 32.39 -10.54 14.37
CA SER A 76 33.33 -9.93 15.33
C SER A 76 33.14 -10.50 16.74
N LEU A 77 31.91 -10.55 17.24
CA LEU A 77 31.59 -11.14 18.53
C LEU A 77 31.99 -12.61 18.61
N ARG A 78 31.76 -13.40 17.57
CA ARG A 78 32.17 -14.81 17.53
C ARG A 78 33.69 -14.98 17.68
N ARG A 79 34.49 -14.09 17.05
CA ARG A 79 35.96 -14.08 17.25
C ARG A 79 36.33 -13.75 18.69
N ARG A 80 35.65 -12.77 19.31
CA ARG A 80 35.90 -12.40 20.72
C ARG A 80 35.54 -13.51 21.69
N VAL A 81 34.46 -14.26 21.43
CA VAL A 81 34.11 -15.45 22.22
C VAL A 81 35.20 -16.52 22.09
N ASN A 82 35.67 -16.80 20.87
CA ASN A 82 36.75 -17.77 20.65
C ASN A 82 38.06 -17.35 21.32
N ALA A 83 38.33 -16.04 21.39
CA ALA A 83 39.46 -15.46 22.12
C ALA A 83 39.21 -15.31 23.63
N GLN A 84 38.08 -15.82 24.15
CA GLN A 84 37.66 -15.73 25.55
C GLN A 84 37.53 -14.29 26.10
N GLN A 85 37.45 -13.30 25.22
CA GLN A 85 37.28 -11.88 25.55
C GLN A 85 35.83 -11.52 25.86
N VAL A 86 34.88 -12.34 25.39
CA VAL A 86 33.44 -12.16 25.61
C VAL A 86 32.84 -13.51 25.98
N SER A 87 31.88 -13.52 26.90
CA SER A 87 31.20 -14.74 27.29
C SER A 87 30.27 -15.26 26.19
N LYS A 88 30.07 -16.59 26.12
CA LYS A 88 29.07 -17.18 25.22
C LYS A 88 27.66 -16.66 25.51
N SER A 89 27.34 -16.39 26.78
CA SER A 89 26.06 -15.80 27.20
C SER A 89 25.80 -14.43 26.57
N GLU A 90 26.82 -13.58 26.48
CA GLU A 90 26.72 -12.25 25.88
C GLU A 90 26.53 -12.32 24.36
N TYR A 91 27.22 -13.25 23.70
CA TYR A 91 26.97 -13.57 22.29
C TYR A 91 25.52 -14.02 22.05
N ASP A 92 25.04 -14.98 22.85
CA ASP A 92 23.67 -15.51 22.74
C ASP A 92 22.62 -14.41 23.02
N ALA A 93 22.88 -13.51 23.98
CA ALA A 93 22.04 -12.35 24.23
C ALA A 93 21.97 -11.42 23.00
N ARG A 94 23.10 -11.17 22.33
CA ARG A 94 23.11 -10.34 21.12
C ARG A 94 22.39 -11.00 19.95
N VAL A 95 22.56 -12.32 19.76
CA VAL A 95 21.81 -13.10 18.76
C VAL A 95 20.31 -13.00 19.01
N ARG A 96 19.86 -13.18 20.26
CA ARG A 96 18.44 -13.04 20.62
C ARG A 96 17.89 -11.64 20.32
N ALA A 97 18.62 -10.59 20.65
CA ALA A 97 18.22 -9.22 20.35
C ALA A 97 18.08 -8.97 18.83
N ILE A 98 19.03 -9.47 18.03
CA ILE A 98 18.96 -9.38 16.57
C ILE A 98 17.76 -10.17 16.02
N ASN A 99 17.53 -11.38 16.52
CA ASN A 99 16.39 -12.20 16.10
C ASN A 99 15.05 -11.56 16.45
N SER A 100 14.93 -10.95 17.64
CA SER A 100 13.75 -10.17 18.03
C SER A 100 13.48 -9.02 17.06
N ASN A 101 14.52 -8.22 16.74
CA ASN A 101 14.41 -7.14 15.77
C ASN A 101 14.00 -7.65 14.38
N ARG A 102 14.61 -8.74 13.90
CA ARG A 102 14.25 -9.35 12.61
C ARG A 102 12.80 -9.82 12.58
N GLN A 103 12.31 -10.41 13.69
CA GLN A 103 10.93 -10.86 13.81
C GLN A 103 9.94 -9.69 13.78
N THR A 104 10.24 -8.60 14.49
CA THR A 104 9.40 -7.38 14.46
C THR A 104 9.27 -6.83 13.05
N VAL A 105 10.39 -6.66 12.34
CA VAL A 105 10.36 -6.18 10.94
C VAL A 105 9.62 -7.16 10.04
N LYS A 106 9.81 -8.47 10.23
CA LYS A 106 9.13 -9.52 9.46
C LYS A 106 7.60 -9.43 9.63
N ASN A 107 7.12 -9.19 10.85
CA ASN A 107 5.71 -9.03 11.16
C ASN A 107 5.12 -7.77 10.49
N GLU A 108 5.82 -6.63 10.52
CA GLU A 108 5.36 -5.39 9.88
C GLU A 108 5.33 -5.49 8.35
N LEU A 109 6.33 -6.16 7.75
CA LEU A 109 6.31 -6.46 6.32
C LEU A 109 5.14 -7.37 5.94
N GLN A 110 4.80 -8.35 6.79
CA GLN A 110 3.64 -9.22 6.57
C GLN A 110 2.31 -8.45 6.67
N LYS A 111 2.16 -7.53 7.63
CA LYS A 111 0.98 -6.66 7.71
C LYS A 111 0.83 -5.82 6.43
N SER A 112 1.94 -5.25 5.95
CA SER A 112 1.98 -4.49 4.70
C SER A 112 1.62 -5.36 3.49
N GLU A 113 2.12 -6.60 3.44
CA GLU A 113 1.81 -7.58 2.40
C GLU A 113 0.31 -7.88 2.37
N ASN A 114 -0.30 -8.14 3.53
CA ASN A 114 -1.74 -8.38 3.65
C ASN A 114 -2.57 -7.19 3.16
N ASN A 115 -2.16 -5.96 3.47
CA ASN A 115 -2.86 -4.76 3.01
C ASN A 115 -2.81 -4.64 1.48
N ILE A 116 -1.66 -4.90 0.86
CA ILE A 116 -1.53 -4.89 -0.61
C ILE A 116 -2.35 -6.01 -1.25
N VAL A 117 -2.41 -7.20 -0.63
CA VAL A 117 -3.27 -8.31 -1.10
C VAL A 117 -4.75 -7.91 -1.07
N LYS A 118 -5.22 -7.26 0.00
CA LYS A 118 -6.60 -6.74 0.08
C LYS A 118 -6.88 -5.73 -1.03
N THR A 119 -6.03 -4.71 -1.19
CA THR A 119 -6.15 -3.71 -2.26
C THR A 119 -6.17 -4.37 -3.64
N ARG A 120 -5.32 -5.38 -3.86
CA ARG A 120 -5.28 -6.11 -5.13
C ARG A 120 -6.58 -6.88 -5.39
N ASN A 121 -7.14 -7.53 -4.37
CA ASN A 121 -8.42 -8.23 -4.50
C ASN A 121 -9.57 -7.28 -4.80
N GLU A 122 -9.61 -6.11 -4.15
CA GLU A 122 -10.58 -5.05 -4.43
C GLU A 122 -10.49 -4.57 -5.89
N ILE A 123 -9.27 -4.35 -6.39
CA ILE A 123 -9.02 -3.99 -7.81
C ILE A 123 -9.54 -5.07 -8.76
N ARG A 124 -9.35 -6.36 -8.44
CA ARG A 124 -9.82 -7.47 -9.28
C ARG A 124 -11.34 -7.60 -9.28
N VAL A 125 -11.99 -7.43 -8.12
CA VAL A 125 -13.45 -7.41 -8.03
C VAL A 125 -14.02 -6.24 -8.83
N ALA A 126 -13.39 -5.07 -8.77
CA ALA A 126 -13.73 -3.92 -9.60
C ALA A 126 -13.60 -4.22 -11.11
N GLN A 127 -12.53 -4.89 -11.53
CA GLN A 127 -12.36 -5.33 -12.92
C GLN A 127 -13.48 -6.28 -13.37
N GLN A 128 -13.86 -7.25 -12.53
CA GLN A 128 -14.95 -8.19 -12.82
C GLN A 128 -16.31 -7.50 -12.95
N LYS A 129 -16.52 -6.40 -12.23
CA LYS A 129 -17.71 -5.54 -12.33
C LYS A 129 -17.70 -4.63 -13.57
N GLY A 130 -16.75 -4.80 -14.48
CA GLY A 130 -16.67 -4.06 -15.74
C GLY A 130 -15.92 -2.73 -15.67
N GLN A 131 -15.26 -2.40 -14.54
CA GLN A 131 -14.41 -1.21 -14.48
C GLN A 131 -13.15 -1.41 -15.33
N SER A 132 -13.00 -0.57 -16.34
CA SER A 132 -11.91 -0.65 -17.31
C SER A 132 -10.67 0.14 -16.84
N GLY A 133 -9.48 -0.20 -17.37
CA GLY A 133 -8.26 0.56 -17.10
C GLY A 133 -7.60 0.31 -15.74
N LEU A 134 -7.98 -0.76 -15.03
CA LEU A 134 -7.41 -1.11 -13.71
C LEU A 134 -6.21 -2.07 -13.78
N VAL A 135 -5.80 -2.52 -14.98
CA VAL A 135 -4.73 -3.51 -15.18
C VAL A 135 -3.39 -3.02 -14.64
N SER A 136 -3.10 -1.72 -14.80
CA SER A 136 -1.88 -1.10 -14.28
C SER A 136 -1.83 -1.10 -12.75
N LEU A 137 -2.99 -0.98 -12.09
CA LEU A 137 -3.09 -1.05 -10.63
C LEU A 137 -2.85 -2.47 -10.12
N ASP A 138 -3.43 -3.51 -10.75
CA ASP A 138 -3.16 -4.91 -10.36
C ASP A 138 -1.67 -5.24 -10.50
N LYS A 139 -1.04 -4.84 -11.62
CA LYS A 139 0.40 -5.04 -11.84
C LYS A 139 1.26 -4.32 -10.79
N ALA A 140 0.92 -3.08 -10.44
CA ALA A 140 1.64 -2.33 -9.42
C ALA A 140 1.49 -2.96 -8.03
N ALA A 141 0.28 -3.40 -7.66
CA ALA A 141 0.03 -4.11 -6.41
C ALA A 141 0.77 -5.45 -6.37
N ALA A 142 0.75 -6.24 -7.44
CA ALA A 142 1.47 -7.51 -7.56
C ALA A 142 2.99 -7.34 -7.40
N SER A 143 3.56 -6.29 -8.00
CA SER A 143 4.97 -5.94 -7.86
C SER A 143 5.32 -5.63 -6.40
N ASN A 144 4.54 -4.75 -5.75
CA ASN A 144 4.74 -4.40 -4.34
C ASN A 144 4.61 -5.62 -3.41
N GLN A 145 3.62 -6.48 -3.64
CA GLN A 145 3.44 -7.74 -2.91
C GLN A 145 4.70 -8.63 -3.03
N SER A 146 5.18 -8.84 -4.25
CA SER A 146 6.36 -9.67 -4.51
C SER A 146 7.61 -9.13 -3.81
N ARG A 147 7.77 -7.81 -3.77
CA ARG A 147 8.89 -7.13 -3.11
C ARG A 147 8.84 -7.27 -1.59
N LEU A 148 7.66 -7.10 -1.00
CA LEU A 148 7.43 -7.33 0.43
C LEU A 148 7.78 -8.77 0.81
N ALA A 149 7.31 -9.75 0.04
CA ALA A 149 7.62 -11.16 0.26
C ALA A 149 9.13 -11.44 0.21
N ARG A 150 9.84 -10.89 -0.79
CA ARG A 150 11.31 -11.03 -0.88
C ARG A 150 12.04 -10.40 0.32
N ASN A 151 11.66 -9.19 0.73
CA ASN A 151 12.26 -8.54 1.90
C ASN A 151 12.00 -9.34 3.18
N ARG A 152 10.80 -9.91 3.33
CA ARG A 152 10.44 -10.79 4.44
C ARG A 152 11.30 -12.06 4.47
N GLN A 153 11.62 -12.63 3.31
CA GLN A 153 12.50 -13.80 3.20
C GLN A 153 13.96 -13.51 3.57
N LYS A 154 14.46 -12.28 3.35
CA LYS A 154 15.82 -11.88 3.77
C LYS A 154 16.00 -11.86 5.29
N LEU A 155 14.91 -11.67 6.04
CA LEU A 155 14.89 -11.63 7.51
C LEU A 155 14.86 -13.03 8.15
N ARG A 156 15.76 -13.91 7.75
CA ARG A 156 15.90 -15.23 8.39
C ARG A 156 16.49 -15.06 9.79
N LEU A 157 16.00 -15.85 10.73
CA LEU A 157 16.53 -15.89 12.09
C LEU A 157 17.91 -16.55 12.06
N ILE A 158 18.80 -16.07 12.92
CA ILE A 158 20.14 -16.64 13.14
C ILE A 158 19.98 -17.85 14.07
N GLN A 159 20.65 -18.95 13.71
CA GLN A 159 20.73 -20.19 14.48
C GLN A 159 22.01 -20.23 15.30
#